data_AF-A0A969FS92-F1
#
_entry.id   AF-A0A969FS92-F1
#
_cell.length_a   1.000
_cell.length_b   1.000
_cell.length_c   1.000
_cell.angle_alpha   90.00
_cell.angle_beta   90.00
_cell.angle_gamma   90.00
#
_symmetry.space_group_name_H-M   'P 1'
#
loop_
_entity.id
_entity.type
_entity.pdbx_description
1 polymer ?
#
loop_
_entity_poly.entity_id
_entity_poly.type
_entity_poly.pdbx_seq_one_letter_code
_entity_poly.pdbx_strand_id
1 'polypeptide(L)'
;MGAAGLTRTERIHRVILHPDDVNTAWVCAIGPLWSDGEERGVFKTVDGGVTWKHVLRVDASTGCADLALDPAHSNRLIAAMWDHRREPWIFRSGGPGSGLHHSIDGGETWTRLLAKDGLPEGNLGRIGVAFAPSRSEIVYAFVEAKKNGIYRSEDGGLTWKNTGAEESFGNRPFYYADLRVDPENPDRVYSLWTLISVSEDGGKNWRTLVPFREIHPDHHAMWINPRDGRHLVIGNDGGVAISRDRGLTWRFVANLPLAQFYHLRIDMETPFNVYGGLQDNGSWRGPSAVWENGGIRNHHWEEVGFGDGFDTAPDPENARTGYAMSQEGFLFRWDLDTGKRRMIRPAGSADTPLRFNWNAALAQDPFDAATIYFGSQVVHKSTDRGLTWSVISPDLTTNDAQRQRQAESGGLTPDVTGAENNTTIIALAPSPRARGLIWAGTDDGRVHVTQDGGATGRASSPRCAVRPGAPT
;
A
#
# COMPACT_ATOMS: atom_id res chain seq x y z
N MET A 1 19.76 -4.87 -21.95
CA MET A 1 19.22 -6.22 -22.24
C MET A 1 18.08 -6.46 -21.29
N GLY A 2 16.85 -6.64 -21.77
CA GLY A 2 15.72 -6.98 -20.90
C GLY A 2 15.91 -8.39 -20.35
N ALA A 3 15.54 -8.62 -19.08
CA ALA A 3 15.59 -9.94 -18.46
C ALA A 3 14.70 -10.92 -19.27
N ALA A 4 15.33 -11.79 -20.07
CA ALA A 4 14.60 -12.78 -20.85
C ALA A 4 13.94 -13.78 -19.88
N GLY A 5 12.62 -13.93 -19.96
CA GLY A 5 11.87 -14.95 -19.21
C GLY A 5 11.22 -14.51 -17.89
N LEU A 6 11.41 -13.27 -17.42
CA LEU A 6 10.75 -12.76 -16.19
C LEU A 6 9.69 -11.68 -16.45
N THR A 7 9.49 -11.22 -17.69
CA THR A 7 8.60 -10.08 -18.00
C THR A 7 7.17 -10.24 -17.47
N ARG A 8 6.65 -11.47 -17.48
CA ARG A 8 5.27 -11.77 -17.04
C ARG A 8 5.13 -11.98 -15.53
N THR A 9 6.21 -11.90 -14.75
CA THR A 9 6.10 -12.01 -13.28
C THR A 9 5.47 -10.77 -12.65
N GLU A 10 5.51 -9.60 -13.31
CA GLU A 10 5.03 -8.27 -12.88
C GLU A 10 5.63 -7.72 -11.57
N ARG A 11 5.63 -8.52 -10.49
CA ARG A 11 6.08 -8.15 -9.14
C ARG A 11 7.12 -9.15 -8.65
N ILE A 12 8.30 -8.61 -8.35
CA ILE A 12 9.41 -9.34 -7.73
C ILE A 12 9.59 -8.79 -6.32
N HIS A 13 9.51 -9.67 -5.32
CA HIS A 13 9.74 -9.29 -3.92
C HIS A 13 11.23 -9.17 -3.61
N ARG A 14 12.02 -10.14 -4.08
CA ARG A 14 13.45 -10.22 -3.74
C ARG A 14 14.26 -10.79 -4.89
N VAL A 15 15.45 -10.22 -5.05
CA VAL A 15 16.54 -10.79 -5.85
C VAL A 15 17.67 -11.10 -4.88
N ILE A 16 18.14 -12.34 -4.87
CA ILE A 16 19.27 -12.77 -4.05
C ILE A 16 20.41 -13.18 -4.98
N LEU A 17 21.59 -12.62 -4.72
CA LEU A 17 22.81 -12.98 -5.43
C LEU A 17 23.56 -14.05 -4.63
N HIS A 18 24.15 -15.02 -5.32
CA HIS A 18 25.08 -15.93 -4.68
C HIS A 18 26.33 -15.14 -4.23
N PRO A 19 26.82 -15.31 -2.98
CA PRO A 19 27.90 -14.47 -2.45
C PRO A 19 29.24 -14.69 -3.18
N ASP A 20 29.49 -15.92 -3.64
CA ASP A 20 30.77 -16.31 -4.25
C ASP A 20 30.68 -16.66 -5.74
N ASP A 21 29.51 -16.51 -6.37
CA ASP A 21 29.29 -16.84 -7.79
C ASP A 21 28.46 -15.76 -8.46
N VAL A 22 29.13 -14.93 -9.26
CA VAL A 22 28.52 -13.77 -9.94
C VAL A 22 27.47 -14.16 -11.00
N ASN A 23 27.47 -15.42 -11.45
CA ASN A 23 26.51 -15.88 -12.46
C ASN A 23 25.24 -16.45 -11.83
N THR A 24 25.26 -16.75 -10.53
CA THR A 24 24.12 -17.38 -9.84
C THR A 24 23.29 -16.35 -9.07
N ALA A 25 21.99 -16.33 -9.34
CA ALA A 25 21.03 -15.53 -8.59
C ALA A 25 19.66 -16.21 -8.55
N TRP A 26 18.86 -15.84 -7.56
CA TRP A 26 17.47 -16.26 -7.42
C TRP A 26 16.53 -15.07 -7.40
N VAL A 27 15.34 -15.26 -7.96
CA VAL A 27 14.25 -14.29 -7.98
C VAL A 27 13.05 -14.90 -7.28
N CYS A 28 12.56 -14.19 -6.26
CA CYS A 28 11.31 -14.47 -5.56
C CYS A 28 10.20 -13.66 -6.22
N ALA A 29 9.46 -14.31 -7.13
CA ALA A 29 8.38 -13.70 -7.90
C ALA A 29 7.03 -13.92 -7.21
N ILE A 30 6.39 -12.83 -6.82
CA ILE A 30 5.00 -12.85 -6.33
C ILE A 30 4.06 -13.18 -7.47
N GLY A 31 4.28 -12.58 -8.65
CA GLY A 31 3.46 -12.75 -9.84
C GLY A 31 2.47 -11.61 -10.12
N PRO A 32 1.63 -11.81 -11.15
CA PRO A 32 0.55 -10.88 -11.49
C PRO A 32 -0.42 -10.64 -10.33
N LEU A 33 -0.90 -9.42 -10.13
CA LEU A 33 -1.85 -9.13 -9.03
C LEU A 33 -3.27 -9.55 -9.38
N TRP A 34 -3.65 -9.37 -10.64
CA TRP A 34 -5.04 -9.44 -11.10
C TRP A 34 -5.44 -10.75 -11.77
N SER A 35 -4.52 -11.69 -11.95
CA SER A 35 -4.81 -12.99 -12.59
C SER A 35 -3.98 -14.14 -12.01
N ASP A 36 -4.51 -15.36 -12.11
CA ASP A 36 -3.70 -16.57 -11.96
C ASP A 36 -2.68 -16.68 -13.11
N GLY A 37 -1.58 -17.39 -12.89
CA GLY A 37 -0.52 -17.52 -13.90
C GLY A 37 0.61 -18.45 -13.48
N GLU A 38 1.48 -18.76 -14.45
CA GLU A 38 2.62 -19.65 -14.28
C GLU A 38 3.88 -18.91 -13.81
N GLU A 39 3.86 -17.58 -13.81
CA GLU A 39 5.00 -16.69 -13.58
C GLU A 39 5.11 -16.27 -12.11
N ARG A 40 5.03 -17.28 -11.26
CA ARG A 40 5.02 -17.16 -9.80
C ARG A 40 5.98 -18.17 -9.20
N GLY A 41 6.64 -17.79 -8.11
CA GLY A 41 7.49 -18.69 -7.34
C GLY A 41 8.96 -18.30 -7.42
N VAL A 42 9.85 -19.30 -7.38
CA VAL A 42 11.30 -19.05 -7.34
C VAL A 42 11.92 -19.39 -8.68
N PHE A 43 12.64 -18.43 -9.25
CA PHE A 43 13.43 -18.58 -10.45
C PHE A 43 14.91 -18.53 -10.10
N LYS A 44 15.74 -19.29 -10.81
CA LYS A 44 17.20 -19.32 -10.64
C LYS A 44 17.89 -19.08 -11.99
N THR A 45 18.94 -18.29 -11.98
CA THR A 45 19.89 -18.17 -13.09
C THR A 45 21.25 -18.70 -12.65
N VAL A 46 22.04 -19.17 -13.61
CA VAL A 46 23.45 -19.59 -13.46
C VAL A 46 24.32 -19.01 -14.58
N ASP A 47 23.80 -18.04 -15.34
CA ASP A 47 24.46 -17.40 -16.49
C ASP A 47 24.39 -15.87 -16.41
N GLY A 48 24.27 -15.33 -15.20
CA GLY A 48 24.23 -13.88 -14.97
C GLY A 48 22.89 -13.23 -15.36
N GLY A 49 21.80 -14.00 -15.38
CA GLY A 49 20.45 -13.51 -15.64
C GLY A 49 20.06 -13.50 -17.12
N VAL A 50 20.83 -14.15 -17.99
CA VAL A 50 20.50 -14.32 -19.41
C VAL A 50 19.34 -15.31 -19.56
N THR A 51 19.36 -16.40 -18.80
CA THR A 51 18.25 -17.35 -18.72
C THR A 51 17.85 -17.64 -17.27
N TRP A 52 16.57 -18.01 -17.09
CA TRP A 52 15.98 -18.28 -15.78
C TRP A 52 15.24 -19.62 -15.79
N LYS A 53 15.63 -20.51 -14.89
CA LYS A 53 14.96 -21.78 -14.59
C LYS A 53 13.92 -21.57 -13.51
N HIS A 54 12.70 -22.04 -13.72
CA HIS A 54 11.66 -22.05 -12.69
C HIS A 54 11.92 -23.22 -11.74
N VAL A 55 12.37 -22.95 -10.51
CA VAL A 55 12.87 -23.97 -9.58
C VAL A 55 11.92 -24.29 -8.42
N LEU A 56 10.98 -23.41 -8.09
CA LEU A 56 9.90 -23.71 -7.15
C LEU A 56 8.59 -23.11 -7.64
N ARG A 57 7.61 -23.98 -7.86
CA ARG A 57 6.21 -23.65 -8.19
C ARG A 57 5.28 -24.46 -7.31
N VAL A 58 4.19 -23.84 -6.86
CA VAL A 58 3.13 -24.54 -6.10
C VAL A 58 1.89 -24.72 -6.98
N ASP A 59 1.24 -23.63 -7.36
CA ASP A 59 0.06 -23.60 -8.24
C ASP A 59 -0.01 -22.25 -8.97
N ALA A 60 -1.16 -21.94 -9.61
CA ALA A 60 -1.32 -20.73 -10.41
C ALA A 60 -1.64 -19.45 -9.60
N SER A 61 -2.04 -19.58 -8.32
CA SER A 61 -2.39 -18.44 -7.45
C SER A 61 -1.31 -18.14 -6.39
N THR A 62 -0.36 -19.06 -6.20
CA THR A 62 0.67 -18.98 -5.16
C THR A 62 2.00 -18.46 -5.70
N GLY A 63 2.48 -17.34 -5.15
CA GLY A 63 3.78 -16.75 -5.47
C GLY A 63 4.80 -16.86 -4.36
N CYS A 64 6.05 -16.52 -4.65
CA CYS A 64 7.08 -16.37 -3.63
C CYS A 64 6.92 -15.02 -2.94
N ALA A 65 6.56 -15.04 -1.67
CA ALA A 65 6.40 -13.89 -0.80
C ALA A 65 7.71 -13.45 -0.15
N ASP A 66 8.57 -14.39 0.20
CA ASP A 66 9.90 -14.08 0.74
C ASP A 66 10.89 -15.19 0.41
N LEU A 67 12.17 -14.86 0.36
CA LEU A 67 13.25 -15.80 0.09
C LEU A 67 14.44 -15.42 0.96
N ALA A 68 15.01 -16.37 1.69
CA ALA A 68 16.20 -16.15 2.49
C ALA A 68 17.29 -17.16 2.12
N LEU A 69 18.52 -16.66 1.99
CA LEU A 69 19.73 -17.45 1.77
C LEU A 69 20.51 -17.50 3.08
N ASP A 70 20.97 -18.69 3.46
CA ASP A 70 21.83 -18.87 4.62
C ASP A 70 23.20 -18.19 4.36
N PRO A 71 23.60 -17.20 5.18
CA PRO A 71 24.83 -16.45 4.98
C PRO A 71 26.11 -17.27 5.21
N ALA A 72 26.02 -18.43 5.88
CA ALA A 72 27.15 -19.34 6.08
C ALA A 72 27.14 -20.53 5.11
N HIS A 73 25.99 -20.85 4.49
CA HIS A 73 25.83 -21.98 3.58
C HIS A 73 25.02 -21.60 2.33
N SER A 74 25.68 -21.12 1.28
CA SER A 74 25.05 -20.59 0.05
C SER A 74 24.19 -21.58 -0.76
N ASN A 75 24.13 -22.85 -0.36
CA ASN A 75 23.21 -23.85 -0.92
C ASN A 75 21.90 -23.97 -0.12
N ARG A 76 21.79 -23.36 1.06
CA ARG A 76 20.61 -23.45 1.92
C ARG A 76 19.73 -22.23 1.72
N LEU A 77 18.50 -22.47 1.27
CA LEU A 77 17.49 -21.45 1.03
C LEU A 77 16.18 -21.80 1.73
N ILE A 78 15.44 -20.77 2.14
CA ILE A 78 14.06 -20.90 2.62
C ILE A 78 13.19 -19.96 1.82
N ALA A 79 12.17 -20.50 1.17
CA ALA A 79 11.18 -19.76 0.41
C ALA A 79 9.84 -19.76 1.15
N ALA A 80 9.27 -18.58 1.35
CA ALA A 80 7.90 -18.39 1.80
C ALA A 80 6.99 -18.27 0.58
N MET A 81 6.12 -19.26 0.38
CA MET A 81 5.11 -19.25 -0.67
C MET A 81 3.80 -18.68 -0.12
N TRP A 82 3.10 -17.87 -0.91
CA TRP A 82 1.92 -17.12 -0.49
C TRP A 82 0.84 -17.12 -1.57
N ASP A 83 -0.27 -17.76 -1.22
CA ASP A 83 -1.49 -17.78 -1.99
C ASP A 83 -2.29 -16.50 -1.69
N HIS A 84 -2.41 -15.62 -2.68
CA HIS A 84 -3.08 -14.33 -2.51
C HIS A 84 -3.76 -13.87 -3.80
N ARG A 85 -4.81 -13.06 -3.63
CA ARG A 85 -5.53 -12.43 -4.74
C ARG A 85 -6.09 -11.10 -4.27
N ARG A 86 -5.98 -10.06 -5.09
CA ARG A 86 -6.68 -8.78 -4.89
C ARG A 86 -7.60 -8.53 -6.06
N GLU A 87 -8.83 -8.15 -5.76
CA GLU A 87 -9.83 -7.62 -6.67
C GLU A 87 -10.11 -6.17 -6.26
N PRO A 88 -10.71 -5.33 -7.11
CA PRO A 88 -11.02 -3.95 -6.76
C PRO A 88 -11.95 -3.80 -5.54
N TRP A 89 -12.68 -4.85 -5.14
CA TRP A 89 -13.67 -4.83 -4.06
C TRP A 89 -13.42 -5.82 -2.91
N ILE A 90 -12.36 -6.62 -2.98
CA ILE A 90 -11.97 -7.56 -1.92
C ILE A 90 -10.55 -8.08 -2.16
N PHE A 91 -9.84 -8.50 -1.12
CA PHE A 91 -8.65 -9.35 -1.29
C PHE A 91 -8.63 -10.53 -0.33
N ARG A 92 -7.82 -11.53 -0.69
CA ARG A 92 -7.52 -12.74 0.07
C ARG A 92 -6.01 -12.85 0.29
N SER A 93 -5.63 -13.07 1.54
CA SER A 93 -4.29 -13.39 2.04
C SER A 93 -4.31 -14.76 2.69
N GLY A 94 -3.62 -15.71 2.07
CA GLY A 94 -3.49 -17.07 2.56
C GLY A 94 -4.41 -18.08 1.88
N GLY A 95 -4.01 -19.34 2.02
CA GLY A 95 -4.61 -20.47 1.33
C GLY A 95 -3.72 -21.71 1.34
N PRO A 96 -4.19 -22.82 0.76
CA PRO A 96 -3.53 -24.13 0.86
C PRO A 96 -2.16 -24.18 0.16
N GLY A 97 -1.89 -23.27 -0.78
CA GLY A 97 -0.57 -23.14 -1.41
C GLY A 97 0.46 -22.41 -0.55
N SER A 98 0.04 -21.69 0.48
CA SER A 98 0.95 -20.93 1.34
C SER A 98 1.78 -21.84 2.26
N GLY A 99 3.01 -21.42 2.57
CA GLY A 99 3.88 -22.09 3.51
C GLY A 99 5.37 -21.97 3.20
N LEU A 100 6.20 -22.48 4.11
CA LEU A 100 7.65 -22.47 3.96
C LEU A 100 8.14 -23.71 3.19
N HIS A 101 9.13 -23.49 2.33
CA HIS A 101 9.84 -24.53 1.60
C HIS A 101 11.34 -24.36 1.88
N HIS A 102 12.02 -25.47 2.15
CA HIS A 102 13.44 -25.52 2.48
C HIS A 102 14.22 -26.22 1.37
N SER A 103 15.39 -25.69 1.02
CA SER A 103 16.33 -26.28 0.08
C SER A 103 17.73 -26.31 0.69
N ILE A 104 18.51 -27.34 0.35
CA ILE A 104 19.92 -27.52 0.76
C ILE A 104 20.87 -27.69 -0.43
N ASP A 105 20.38 -27.53 -1.66
CA ASP A 105 21.11 -27.76 -2.91
C ASP A 105 21.08 -26.54 -3.85
N GLY A 106 20.94 -25.34 -3.29
CA GLY A 106 20.91 -24.09 -4.05
C GLY A 106 19.60 -23.91 -4.81
N GLY A 107 18.50 -24.46 -4.28
CA GLY A 107 17.16 -24.34 -4.83
C GLY A 107 16.87 -25.31 -5.98
N GLU A 108 17.67 -26.35 -6.20
CA GLU A 108 17.36 -27.37 -7.23
C GLU A 108 16.19 -28.27 -6.79
N THR A 109 16.13 -28.58 -5.50
CA THR A 109 15.01 -29.30 -4.88
C THR A 109 14.52 -28.58 -3.62
N TRP A 110 13.23 -28.79 -3.30
CA TRP A 110 12.55 -28.10 -2.21
C TRP A 110 11.68 -29.08 -1.41
N THR A 111 11.76 -28.98 -0.09
CA THR A 111 10.89 -29.71 0.85
C THR A 111 9.91 -28.74 1.49
N ARG A 112 8.61 -28.98 1.35
CA ARG A 112 7.58 -28.21 2.05
C ARG A 112 7.58 -28.55 3.54
N LEU A 113 7.63 -27.52 4.38
CA LEU A 113 7.53 -27.63 5.84
C LEU A 113 6.07 -27.59 6.27
N LEU A 114 5.72 -28.42 7.26
CA LEU A 114 4.35 -28.69 7.72
C LEU A 114 4.23 -28.52 9.23
N ALA A 115 3.02 -28.76 9.77
CA ALA A 115 2.78 -28.67 11.21
C ALA A 115 3.64 -29.64 12.04
N LYS A 116 3.94 -30.84 11.50
CA LYS A 116 4.85 -31.80 12.15
C LYS A 116 6.28 -31.26 12.34
N ASP A 117 6.66 -30.26 11.54
CA ASP A 117 7.96 -29.58 11.58
C ASP A 117 7.90 -28.33 12.49
N GLY A 118 6.77 -28.09 13.17
CA GLY A 118 6.60 -27.06 14.20
C GLY A 118 5.87 -25.78 13.74
N LEU A 119 5.36 -25.76 12.51
CA LEU A 119 4.52 -24.67 11.98
C LEU A 119 3.06 -24.79 12.45
N PRO A 120 2.23 -23.72 12.34
CA PRO A 120 0.80 -23.83 12.63
C PRO A 120 0.08 -24.84 11.73
N GLU A 121 -0.97 -25.46 12.26
CA GLU A 121 -1.92 -26.25 11.47
C GLU A 121 -2.85 -25.36 10.64
N GLY A 122 -3.40 -25.91 9.55
CA GLY A 122 -4.37 -25.25 8.68
C GLY A 122 -3.74 -24.40 7.57
N ASN A 123 -4.53 -23.46 7.04
CA ASN A 123 -4.03 -22.54 6.02
C ASN A 123 -3.11 -21.49 6.64
N LEU A 124 -1.99 -21.25 5.97
CA LEU A 124 -1.07 -20.17 6.27
C LEU A 124 -1.28 -19.00 5.31
N GLY A 125 -0.76 -17.83 5.68
CA GLY A 125 -0.84 -16.59 4.93
C GLY A 125 0.53 -16.06 4.52
N ARG A 126 0.70 -14.74 4.56
CA ARG A 126 2.00 -14.10 4.30
C ARG A 126 3.01 -14.54 5.37
N ILE A 127 4.21 -14.90 4.94
CA ILE A 127 5.33 -15.27 5.81
C ILE A 127 6.55 -14.46 5.39
N GLY A 128 7.25 -13.87 6.35
CA GLY A 128 8.58 -13.32 6.15
C GLY A 128 9.61 -14.12 6.94
N VAL A 129 10.81 -14.30 6.38
CA VAL A 129 11.84 -15.20 6.90
C VAL A 129 13.21 -14.53 6.89
N ALA A 130 13.95 -14.69 7.99
CA ALA A 130 15.29 -14.12 8.14
C ALA A 130 16.23 -15.05 8.90
N PHE A 131 17.40 -15.33 8.32
CA PHE A 131 18.52 -15.95 9.01
C PHE A 131 19.21 -14.94 9.94
N ALA A 132 19.71 -15.42 11.08
CA ALA A 132 20.63 -14.66 11.90
C ALA A 132 22.03 -14.65 11.27
N PRO A 133 22.61 -13.49 10.87
CA PRO A 133 23.90 -13.47 10.17
C PRO A 133 25.08 -13.98 11.02
N SER A 134 25.02 -13.80 12.33
CA SER A 134 26.07 -14.26 13.25
C SER A 134 26.02 -15.75 13.55
N ARG A 135 24.87 -16.41 13.31
CA ARG A 135 24.64 -17.82 13.64
C ARG A 135 23.48 -18.37 12.82
N SER A 136 23.76 -18.84 11.60
CA SER A 136 22.72 -19.16 10.62
C SER A 136 21.93 -20.45 10.90
N GLU A 137 22.25 -21.20 11.96
CA GLU A 137 21.32 -22.20 12.49
C GLU A 137 20.07 -21.55 13.10
N ILE A 138 20.16 -20.28 13.53
CA ILE A 138 19.02 -19.51 14.01
C ILE A 138 18.32 -18.83 12.85
N VAL A 139 17.03 -19.11 12.71
CA VAL A 139 16.16 -18.52 11.70
C VAL A 139 14.87 -18.07 12.35
N TYR A 140 14.36 -16.91 11.93
CA TYR A 140 13.08 -16.38 12.38
C TYR A 140 12.07 -16.36 11.23
N ALA A 141 10.81 -16.57 11.57
CA ALA A 141 9.69 -16.38 10.65
C ALA A 141 8.53 -15.67 11.34
N PHE A 142 7.99 -14.63 10.70
CA PHE A 142 6.65 -14.13 10.98
C PHE A 142 5.69 -15.00 10.20
N VAL A 143 4.72 -15.64 10.84
CA VAL A 143 3.77 -16.53 10.17
C VAL A 143 2.34 -16.02 10.35
N GLU A 144 1.70 -15.61 9.25
CA GLU A 144 0.26 -15.40 9.23
C GLU A 144 -0.47 -16.75 9.28
N ALA A 145 -1.39 -16.88 10.23
CA ALA A 145 -2.21 -18.06 10.43
C ALA A 145 -3.51 -17.65 11.14
N LYS A 146 -4.33 -18.63 11.57
CA LYS A 146 -5.50 -18.33 12.44
C LYS A 146 -5.12 -17.49 13.67
N LYS A 147 -3.92 -17.72 14.23
CA LYS A 147 -3.25 -16.83 15.17
C LYS A 147 -1.86 -16.54 14.62
N ASN A 148 -1.61 -15.29 14.25
CA ASN A 148 -0.29 -14.85 13.80
C ASN A 148 0.75 -15.07 14.90
N GLY A 149 2.00 -15.36 14.51
CA GLY A 149 3.05 -15.61 15.49
C GLY A 149 4.45 -15.52 14.94
N ILE A 150 5.40 -15.35 15.85
CA ILE A 150 6.83 -15.44 15.56
C ILE A 150 7.30 -16.86 15.86
N TYR A 151 8.02 -17.42 14.89
CA TYR A 151 8.60 -18.75 14.97
C TYR A 151 10.12 -18.63 14.87
N ARG A 152 10.80 -19.51 15.60
CA ARG A 152 12.26 -19.59 15.62
C ARG A 152 12.70 -21.03 15.36
N SER A 153 13.67 -21.20 14.48
CA SER A 153 14.41 -22.43 14.26
C SER A 153 15.79 -22.31 14.91
N GLU A 154 16.35 -23.44 15.35
CA GLU A 154 17.74 -23.56 15.84
C GLU A 154 18.58 -24.57 15.02
N ASP A 155 18.04 -25.08 13.91
CA ASP A 155 18.65 -26.10 13.06
C ASP A 155 18.69 -25.70 11.58
N GLY A 156 18.74 -24.39 11.31
CA GLY A 156 18.83 -23.86 9.95
C GLY A 156 17.51 -23.89 9.18
N GLY A 157 16.38 -23.86 9.89
CA GLY A 157 15.04 -23.79 9.33
C GLY A 157 14.38 -25.14 9.05
N LEU A 158 14.91 -26.25 9.55
CA LEU A 158 14.32 -27.58 9.39
C LEU A 158 13.16 -27.81 10.35
N THR A 159 13.32 -27.41 11.61
CA THR A 159 12.26 -27.45 12.63
C THR A 159 12.05 -26.07 13.28
N TRP A 160 10.82 -25.81 13.68
CA TRP A 160 10.37 -24.51 14.16
C TRP A 160 9.69 -24.61 15.52
N LYS A 161 9.79 -23.55 16.31
CA LYS A 161 9.05 -23.39 17.57
C LYS A 161 8.44 -22.00 17.62
N ASN A 162 7.18 -21.91 18.01
CA ASN A 162 6.56 -20.62 18.31
C ASN A 162 7.27 -20.00 19.53
N THR A 163 7.63 -18.71 19.46
CA THR A 163 8.34 -18.01 20.53
C THR A 163 7.46 -17.66 21.72
N GLY A 164 6.14 -17.70 21.56
CA GLY A 164 5.15 -17.27 22.54
C GLY A 164 4.85 -15.77 22.49
N ALA A 165 5.36 -15.03 21.51
CA ALA A 165 5.06 -13.60 21.36
C ALA A 165 3.55 -13.37 21.16
N GLU A 166 3.00 -12.40 21.89
CA GLU A 166 1.56 -12.11 21.87
C GLU A 166 1.22 -10.85 21.06
N GLU A 167 2.04 -9.80 21.15
CA GLU A 167 1.75 -8.50 20.57
C GLU A 167 2.99 -7.75 20.08
N SER A 168 2.76 -6.61 19.43
CA SER A 168 3.79 -5.63 19.06
C SER A 168 4.85 -6.12 18.07
N PHE A 169 4.55 -7.12 17.23
CA PHE A 169 5.42 -7.57 16.14
C PHE A 169 4.80 -7.40 14.74
N GLY A 170 3.64 -6.74 14.64
CA GLY A 170 2.90 -6.50 13.40
C GLY A 170 1.50 -7.09 13.42
N ASN A 171 0.56 -6.42 12.76
CA ASN A 171 -0.87 -6.77 12.78
C ASN A 171 -1.53 -6.87 11.40
N ARG A 172 -0.81 -6.57 10.31
CA ARG A 172 -1.36 -6.53 8.94
C ARG A 172 -0.48 -7.32 7.96
N PRO A 173 -0.50 -8.67 8.02
CA PRO A 173 0.44 -9.50 7.27
C PRO A 173 0.38 -9.34 5.76
N PHE A 174 -0.78 -8.98 5.20
CA PHE A 174 -0.91 -8.71 3.78
C PHE A 174 0.09 -7.63 3.30
N TYR A 175 0.33 -6.61 4.14
CA TYR A 175 1.27 -5.53 3.85
C TYR A 175 2.66 -5.77 4.45
N TYR A 176 2.74 -6.39 5.63
CA TYR A 176 4.00 -6.47 6.38
C TYR A 176 4.23 -7.82 7.05
N ALA A 177 5.35 -8.46 6.73
CA ALA A 177 5.85 -9.65 7.42
C ALA A 177 7.39 -9.67 7.55
N ASP A 178 8.05 -8.59 7.13
CA ASP A 178 9.50 -8.56 6.97
C ASP A 178 10.22 -8.54 8.32
N LEU A 179 11.12 -9.51 8.53
CA LEU A 179 11.99 -9.58 9.68
C LEU A 179 13.45 -9.27 9.28
N ARG A 180 14.24 -8.72 10.20
CA ARG A 180 15.71 -8.60 10.08
C ARG A 180 16.36 -8.96 11.41
N VAL A 181 17.50 -9.63 11.36
CA VAL A 181 18.26 -10.01 12.55
C VAL A 181 19.55 -9.21 12.61
N ASP A 182 19.92 -8.75 13.80
CA ASP A 182 21.15 -8.00 14.03
C ASP A 182 22.39 -8.90 13.72
N PRO A 183 23.36 -8.44 12.92
CA PRO A 183 24.53 -9.24 12.57
C PRO A 183 25.49 -9.47 13.75
N GLU A 184 25.34 -8.78 14.88
CA GLU A 184 26.17 -8.95 16.07
C GLU A 184 25.43 -9.69 17.20
N ASN A 185 24.09 -9.80 17.14
CA ASN A 185 23.29 -10.48 18.15
C ASN A 185 22.18 -11.32 17.48
N PRO A 186 22.29 -12.67 17.47
CA PRO A 186 21.31 -13.51 16.81
C PRO A 186 19.92 -13.49 17.49
N ASP A 187 19.83 -13.04 18.75
CA ASP A 187 18.57 -12.94 19.47
C ASP A 187 17.92 -11.54 19.36
N ARG A 188 18.60 -10.56 18.72
CA ARG A 188 18.00 -9.27 18.38
C ARG A 188 17.35 -9.33 17.01
N VAL A 189 16.03 -9.21 16.98
CA VAL A 189 15.23 -9.27 15.76
C VAL A 189 14.35 -8.04 15.64
N TYR A 190 14.33 -7.46 14.45
CA TYR A 190 13.46 -6.37 14.07
C TYR A 190 12.30 -6.90 13.23
N SER A 191 11.09 -6.41 13.51
CA SER A 191 9.91 -6.61 12.67
C SER A 191 9.51 -5.30 12.04
N LEU A 192 9.38 -5.29 10.72
CA LEU A 192 8.95 -4.12 9.95
C LEU A 192 7.46 -4.25 9.67
N TRP A 193 6.71 -3.22 10.05
CA TRP A 193 5.30 -3.08 9.77
C TRP A 193 4.96 -1.59 9.65
N THR A 194 3.71 -1.17 9.91
CA THR A 194 3.40 0.26 10.04
C THR A 194 4.37 0.98 10.99
N LEU A 195 4.92 0.26 11.97
CA LEU A 195 5.99 0.69 12.87
C LEU A 195 7.22 -0.20 12.72
N ILE A 196 8.29 0.09 13.46
CA ILE A 196 9.39 -0.88 13.66
C ILE A 196 9.35 -1.35 15.10
N SER A 197 9.32 -2.67 15.29
CA SER A 197 9.46 -3.29 16.61
C SER A 197 10.76 -4.06 16.70
N VAL A 198 11.28 -4.19 17.92
CA VAL A 198 12.49 -4.96 18.20
C VAL A 198 12.28 -5.90 19.38
N SER A 199 12.79 -7.11 19.25
CA SER A 199 12.98 -8.07 20.33
C SER A 199 14.47 -8.22 20.62
N GLU A 200 14.82 -8.43 21.89
CA GLU A 200 16.20 -8.63 22.36
C GLU A 200 16.41 -10.05 22.93
N ASP A 201 15.37 -10.89 22.95
CA ASP A 201 15.32 -12.18 23.64
C ASP A 201 14.87 -13.33 22.73
N GLY A 202 15.19 -13.21 21.45
CA GLY A 202 14.92 -14.21 20.44
C GLY A 202 13.45 -14.28 20.05
N GLY A 203 12.81 -13.12 19.94
CA GLY A 203 11.46 -12.97 19.40
C GLY A 203 10.36 -13.28 20.41
N LYS A 204 10.62 -13.33 21.72
CA LYS A 204 9.62 -13.63 22.75
C LYS A 204 8.88 -12.36 23.20
N ASN A 205 9.64 -11.31 23.54
CA ASN A 205 9.11 -10.02 23.93
C ASN A 205 9.49 -8.95 22.91
N TRP A 206 8.55 -8.06 22.61
CA TRP A 206 8.70 -7.01 21.59
C TRP A 206 8.38 -5.65 22.18
N ARG A 207 9.14 -4.64 21.76
CA ARG A 207 8.83 -3.23 21.99
C ARG A 207 8.84 -2.47 20.67
N THR A 208 7.97 -1.48 20.55
CA THR A 208 8.05 -0.52 19.45
C THR A 208 9.35 0.28 19.58
N LEU A 209 10.22 0.18 18.57
CA LEU A 209 11.44 0.97 18.46
C LEU A 209 11.16 2.29 17.74
N VAL A 210 10.39 2.26 16.66
CA VAL A 210 10.06 3.45 15.85
C VAL A 210 8.53 3.62 15.83
N PRO A 211 7.97 4.55 16.62
CA PRO A 211 6.57 4.93 16.55
C PRO A 211 6.31 5.94 15.41
N PHE A 212 5.04 6.25 15.14
CA PHE A 212 4.58 7.18 14.10
C PHE A 212 5.24 8.58 14.08
N ARG A 213 5.85 9.02 15.19
CA ARG A 213 6.33 10.41 15.34
C ARG A 213 7.81 10.61 14.98
N GLU A 214 8.58 9.53 14.84
CA GLU A 214 10.04 9.63 14.66
C GLU A 214 10.42 9.82 13.19
N ILE A 215 9.96 8.91 12.33
CA ILE A 215 10.06 8.96 10.88
C ILE A 215 8.72 8.48 10.30
N HIS A 216 8.51 8.69 9.00
CA HIS A 216 7.28 8.24 8.33
C HIS A 216 7.00 6.75 8.61
N PRO A 217 5.74 6.35 8.87
CA PRO A 217 5.35 4.95 9.08
C PRO A 217 5.43 4.12 7.80
N ASP A 218 5.00 2.86 7.89
CA ASP A 218 4.84 1.91 6.79
C ASP A 218 6.18 1.45 6.22
N HIS A 219 6.86 0.64 7.02
CA HIS A 219 8.23 0.21 6.77
C HIS A 219 8.26 -1.09 5.96
N HIS A 220 8.90 -1.04 4.79
CA HIS A 220 8.94 -2.15 3.84
C HIS A 220 10.34 -2.71 3.60
N ALA A 221 11.39 -1.96 3.97
CA ALA A 221 12.77 -2.41 3.80
C ALA A 221 13.66 -1.95 4.94
N MET A 222 14.56 -2.83 5.37
CA MET A 222 15.64 -2.51 6.29
C MET A 222 16.92 -3.18 5.79
N TRP A 223 17.99 -2.38 5.71
CA TRP A 223 19.35 -2.85 5.57
C TRP A 223 20.09 -2.59 6.89
N ILE A 224 20.78 -3.62 7.38
CA ILE A 224 21.64 -3.54 8.56
C ILE A 224 23.06 -3.76 8.05
N ASN A 225 23.99 -2.88 8.42
CA ASN A 225 25.38 -3.04 8.03
C ASN A 225 25.95 -4.35 8.62
N PRO A 226 26.42 -5.30 7.79
CA PRO A 226 26.91 -6.60 8.27
C PRO A 226 28.12 -6.53 9.22
N ARG A 227 28.80 -5.38 9.28
CA ARG A 227 29.99 -5.15 10.13
C ARG A 227 29.75 -4.21 11.31
N ASP A 228 28.57 -3.60 11.41
CA ASP A 228 28.21 -2.69 12.50
C ASP A 228 26.69 -2.60 12.60
N GLY A 229 26.07 -3.41 13.47
CA GLY A 229 24.62 -3.49 13.59
C GLY A 229 23.96 -2.21 14.10
N ARG A 230 24.74 -1.18 14.48
CA ARG A 230 24.22 0.16 14.78
C ARG A 230 23.83 0.95 13.54
N HIS A 231 24.40 0.64 12.39
CA HIS A 231 24.13 1.34 11.13
C HIS A 231 22.96 0.69 10.38
N LEU A 232 21.82 1.37 10.41
CA LEU A 232 20.58 0.94 9.78
C LEU A 232 20.18 1.90 8.66
N VAL A 233 19.61 1.37 7.58
CA VAL A 233 18.92 2.15 6.55
C VAL A 233 17.53 1.57 6.39
N ILE A 234 16.51 2.42 6.43
CA ILE A 234 15.10 2.05 6.33
C ILE A 234 14.49 2.70 5.09
N GLY A 235 13.69 1.91 4.37
CA GLY A 235 12.75 2.40 3.37
C GLY A 235 11.31 2.26 3.89
N ASN A 236 10.56 3.35 3.78
CA ASN A 236 9.14 3.43 4.12
C ASN A 236 8.40 4.29 3.08
N ASP A 237 7.08 4.44 3.22
CA ASP A 237 6.24 5.15 2.25
C ASP A 237 6.62 6.63 2.09
N GLY A 238 7.23 7.24 3.12
CA GLY A 238 7.76 8.61 3.07
C GLY A 238 9.18 8.73 2.50
N GLY A 239 9.90 7.64 2.29
CA GLY A 239 11.24 7.63 1.71
C GLY A 239 12.28 6.85 2.52
N VAL A 240 13.46 7.45 2.71
CA VAL A 240 14.63 6.75 3.29
C VAL A 240 15.11 7.45 4.56
N ALA A 241 15.37 6.67 5.61
CA ALA A 241 15.95 7.15 6.86
C ALA A 241 17.18 6.32 7.26
N ILE A 242 18.16 6.96 7.89
CA ILE A 242 19.43 6.35 8.29
C ILE A 242 19.62 6.51 9.80
N SER A 243 19.97 5.43 10.49
CA SER A 243 20.37 5.44 11.90
C SER A 243 21.80 4.94 12.06
N ARG A 244 22.51 5.43 13.09
CA ARG A 244 23.86 4.98 13.47
C ARG A 244 23.94 4.52 14.93
N ASP A 245 22.79 4.28 15.56
CA ASP A 245 22.65 3.94 16.97
C ASP A 245 21.57 2.86 17.20
N ARG A 246 21.42 1.92 16.24
CA ARG A 246 20.42 0.83 16.28
C ARG A 246 18.96 1.33 16.27
N GLY A 247 18.70 2.43 15.60
CA GLY A 247 17.36 2.96 15.37
C GLY A 247 16.80 3.79 16.52
N LEU A 248 17.66 4.27 17.44
CA LEU A 248 17.27 5.20 18.49
C LEU A 248 17.10 6.62 17.95
N THR A 249 17.94 7.03 16.99
CA THR A 249 17.81 8.29 16.27
C THR A 249 17.95 8.08 14.77
N TRP A 250 17.31 8.98 14.00
CA TRP A 250 17.20 8.87 12.55
C TRP A 250 17.52 10.18 11.83
N ARG A 251 18.15 10.05 10.67
CA ARG A 251 18.32 11.13 9.69
C ARG A 251 17.56 10.77 8.43
N PHE A 252 16.57 11.59 8.07
CA PHE A 252 15.82 11.45 6.82
C PHE A 252 16.62 11.96 5.61
N VAL A 253 16.49 11.27 4.47
CA VAL A 253 17.12 11.62 3.19
C VAL A 253 16.18 12.53 2.40
N ALA A 254 16.34 13.84 2.58
CA ALA A 254 15.38 14.84 2.12
C ALA A 254 15.47 15.25 0.62
N ASN A 255 16.40 14.69 -0.15
CA ASN A 255 16.64 15.08 -1.55
C ASN A 255 16.16 14.03 -2.57
N LEU A 256 15.23 13.16 -2.18
CA LEU A 256 14.60 12.18 -3.06
C LEU A 256 13.22 12.69 -3.52
N PRO A 257 12.96 12.82 -4.84
CA PRO A 257 11.67 13.29 -5.36
C PRO A 257 10.65 12.15 -5.41
N LEU A 258 10.19 11.69 -4.25
CA LEU A 258 9.32 10.51 -4.10
C LEU A 258 7.83 10.85 -3.96
N ALA A 259 7.47 12.13 -4.02
CA ALA A 259 6.10 12.59 -3.84
C ALA A 259 5.17 12.05 -4.95
N GLN A 260 4.10 11.34 -4.55
CA GLN A 260 3.06 10.85 -5.45
C GLN A 260 1.79 11.69 -5.27
N PHE A 261 1.61 12.69 -6.13
CA PHE A 261 0.37 13.46 -6.18
C PHE A 261 -0.75 12.70 -6.89
N TYR A 262 -1.95 12.71 -6.32
CA TYR A 262 -3.15 12.15 -6.96
C TYR A 262 -3.76 13.09 -7.99
N HIS A 263 -4.04 14.32 -7.57
CA HIS A 263 -4.67 15.36 -8.37
C HIS A 263 -4.02 16.70 -8.09
N LEU A 264 -3.99 17.58 -9.09
CA LEU A 264 -3.45 18.93 -8.96
C LEU A 264 -4.54 19.99 -9.20
N ARG A 265 -4.46 21.09 -8.45
CA ARG A 265 -5.25 22.32 -8.62
C ARG A 265 -4.34 23.54 -8.50
N ILE A 266 -4.82 24.69 -8.96
CA ILE A 266 -4.14 25.98 -8.81
C ILE A 266 -5.12 27.04 -8.33
N ASP A 267 -4.61 28.08 -7.66
CA ASP A 267 -5.35 29.32 -7.42
C ASP A 267 -4.98 30.40 -8.45
N MET A 268 -5.44 31.62 -8.19
CA MET A 268 -5.18 32.81 -9.02
C MET A 268 -4.37 33.88 -8.26
N GLU A 269 -3.67 33.51 -7.18
CA GLU A 269 -2.77 34.44 -6.49
C GLU A 269 -1.55 34.80 -7.37
N THR A 270 -0.74 35.78 -6.96
CA THR A 270 0.53 36.12 -7.62
C THR A 270 1.63 36.13 -6.55
N PRO A 271 2.43 35.06 -6.45
CA PRO A 271 2.50 33.91 -7.36
C PRO A 271 1.26 33.03 -7.15
N PHE A 272 0.82 32.28 -8.16
CA PHE A 272 -0.24 31.31 -7.91
C PHE A 272 0.33 30.16 -7.09
N ASN A 273 -0.51 29.50 -6.27
CA ASN A 273 -0.15 28.28 -5.56
C ASN A 273 -0.65 27.04 -6.31
N VAL A 274 0.13 25.96 -6.22
CA VAL A 274 -0.22 24.61 -6.65
C VAL A 274 -0.68 23.83 -5.43
N TYR A 275 -1.79 23.13 -5.58
CA TYR A 275 -2.40 22.30 -4.56
C TYR A 275 -2.42 20.87 -5.04
N GLY A 276 -2.26 19.93 -4.11
CA GLY A 276 -2.45 18.53 -4.41
C GLY A 276 -2.36 17.67 -3.18
N GLY A 277 -3.02 16.53 -3.26
CA GLY A 277 -2.94 15.50 -2.23
C GLY A 277 -1.89 14.44 -2.55
N LEU A 278 -1.14 14.03 -1.53
CA LEU A 278 -0.12 12.99 -1.57
C LEU A 278 -0.62 11.70 -0.91
N GLN A 279 -0.23 10.56 -1.48
CA GLN A 279 -0.40 9.26 -0.82
C GLN A 279 0.33 9.24 0.53
N ASP A 280 -0.35 8.79 1.59
CA ASP A 280 0.11 8.65 2.98
C ASP A 280 0.71 9.91 3.65
N ASN A 281 0.73 11.04 2.95
CA ASN A 281 1.47 12.22 3.37
C ASN A 281 0.66 13.51 3.26
N GLY A 282 -0.67 13.46 3.29
CA GLY A 282 -1.52 14.63 3.43
C GLY A 282 -1.76 15.44 2.16
N SER A 283 -2.43 16.57 2.35
CA SER A 283 -2.83 17.53 1.31
C SER A 283 -2.02 18.81 1.45
N TRP A 284 -1.39 19.25 0.37
CA TRP A 284 -0.41 20.33 0.39
C TRP A 284 -0.76 21.47 -0.56
N ARG A 285 -0.29 22.66 -0.22
CA ARG A 285 -0.19 23.80 -1.14
C ARG A 285 1.20 24.40 -1.14
N GLY A 286 1.66 24.93 -2.26
CA GLY A 286 2.94 25.64 -2.36
C GLY A 286 3.00 26.58 -3.56
N PRO A 287 3.85 27.61 -3.54
CA PRO A 287 3.85 28.65 -4.56
C PRO A 287 4.53 28.20 -5.86
N SER A 288 4.11 28.77 -6.98
CA SER A 288 4.72 28.58 -8.31
C SER A 288 6.05 29.32 -8.50
N ALA A 289 6.30 30.35 -7.68
CA ALA A 289 7.53 31.13 -7.67
C ALA A 289 7.74 31.79 -6.30
N VAL A 290 8.99 32.11 -5.98
CA VAL A 290 9.36 32.81 -4.74
C VAL A 290 10.34 33.94 -5.04
N TRP A 291 10.30 35.02 -4.26
CA TRP A 291 11.19 36.19 -4.38
C TRP A 291 12.49 36.00 -3.60
N GLU A 292 12.95 34.76 -3.52
CA GLU A 292 14.12 34.36 -2.74
C GLU A 292 15.18 33.75 -3.62
N ASN A 293 16.44 34.00 -3.28
CA ASN A 293 17.55 33.33 -3.92
C ASN A 293 17.55 31.83 -3.57
N GLY A 294 17.60 30.97 -4.58
CA GLY A 294 17.63 29.52 -4.44
C GLY A 294 16.30 28.80 -4.68
N GLY A 295 15.23 29.50 -5.07
CA GLY A 295 13.98 28.91 -5.54
C GLY A 295 13.12 28.25 -4.46
N ILE A 296 12.08 27.53 -4.90
CA ILE A 296 11.10 26.86 -4.02
C ILE A 296 11.78 25.76 -3.21
N ARG A 297 11.39 25.65 -1.93
CA ARG A 297 11.92 24.72 -0.92
C ARG A 297 10.78 24.14 -0.10
N ASN A 298 11.02 23.05 0.63
CA ASN A 298 9.99 22.37 1.43
C ASN A 298 9.24 23.28 2.42
N HIS A 299 9.89 24.29 3.01
CA HIS A 299 9.22 25.21 3.95
C HIS A 299 8.21 26.16 3.28
N HIS A 300 8.24 26.30 1.95
CA HIS A 300 7.23 27.05 1.21
C HIS A 300 5.94 26.24 1.00
N TRP A 301 5.98 24.94 1.30
CA TRP A 301 4.81 24.07 1.21
C TRP A 301 4.13 23.99 2.57
N GLU A 302 2.82 24.16 2.57
CA GLU A 302 1.98 24.14 3.76
C GLU A 302 0.96 23.02 3.64
N GLU A 303 0.82 22.23 4.70
CA GLU A 303 -0.17 21.17 4.77
C GLU A 303 -1.56 21.72 5.14
N VAL A 304 -2.54 21.51 4.26
CA VAL A 304 -3.93 21.96 4.42
C VAL A 304 -4.88 20.85 4.87
N GLY A 305 -4.45 19.59 4.83
CA GLY A 305 -5.20 18.41 5.29
C GLY A 305 -4.27 17.22 5.53
N PHE A 306 -4.67 16.25 6.36
CA PHE A 306 -3.90 15.03 6.64
C PHE A 306 -4.58 13.79 6.07
N GLY A 307 -3.93 12.62 6.17
CA GLY A 307 -4.38 11.35 5.58
C GLY A 307 -3.79 11.14 4.19
N ASP A 308 -4.38 10.25 3.38
CA ASP A 308 -4.06 10.18 1.95
C ASP A 308 -4.67 11.40 1.30
N GLY A 309 -3.87 12.41 0.96
CA GLY A 309 -4.38 13.56 0.26
C GLY A 309 -4.84 13.12 -1.13
N PHE A 310 -6.12 13.30 -1.47
CA PHE A 310 -6.62 13.07 -2.83
C PHE A 310 -6.83 14.39 -3.56
N ASP A 311 -8.09 14.74 -3.87
CA ASP A 311 -8.40 16.04 -4.45
C ASP A 311 -8.29 17.14 -3.39
N THR A 312 -7.48 18.16 -3.70
CA THR A 312 -7.20 19.31 -2.84
C THR A 312 -7.33 20.56 -3.68
N ALA A 313 -8.27 21.44 -3.31
CA ALA A 313 -8.66 22.56 -4.16
C ALA A 313 -8.87 23.85 -3.35
N PRO A 314 -8.35 25.00 -3.80
CA PRO A 314 -8.70 26.29 -3.21
C PRO A 314 -10.15 26.67 -3.53
N ASP A 315 -10.75 27.53 -2.70
CA ASP A 315 -11.96 28.25 -3.06
C ASP A 315 -11.61 29.26 -4.18
N PRO A 316 -12.33 29.25 -5.33
CA PRO A 316 -11.94 30.06 -6.49
C PRO A 316 -12.08 31.57 -6.25
N GLU A 317 -12.90 32.00 -5.29
CA GLU A 317 -13.08 33.41 -4.92
C GLU A 317 -12.05 33.87 -3.88
N ASN A 318 -11.60 32.96 -3.00
CA ASN A 318 -10.68 33.31 -1.92
C ASN A 318 -9.83 32.11 -1.48
N ALA A 319 -8.58 32.08 -1.95
CA ALA A 319 -7.59 31.05 -1.64
C ALA A 319 -7.18 30.97 -0.15
N ARG A 320 -7.67 31.86 0.73
CA ARG A 320 -7.64 31.68 2.19
C ARG A 320 -8.34 30.40 2.64
N THR A 321 -9.32 29.92 1.88
CA THR A 321 -10.09 28.72 2.21
C THR A 321 -10.13 27.75 1.04
N GLY A 322 -10.47 26.51 1.32
CA GLY A 322 -10.63 25.49 0.28
C GLY A 322 -10.96 24.13 0.87
N TYR A 323 -10.67 23.09 0.09
CA TYR A 323 -11.06 21.71 0.34
C TYR A 323 -9.84 20.80 0.35
N ALA A 324 -9.87 19.81 1.23
CA ALA A 324 -8.90 18.72 1.28
C ALA A 324 -9.64 17.41 1.52
N MET A 325 -9.30 16.38 0.76
CA MET A 325 -9.86 15.05 0.87
C MET A 325 -8.88 14.08 1.53
N SER A 326 -9.39 13.16 2.34
CA SER A 326 -8.70 11.97 2.81
C SER A 326 -9.48 10.69 2.48
N GLN A 327 -8.97 9.54 2.91
CA GLN A 327 -9.50 8.20 2.60
C GLN A 327 -11.00 8.08 2.81
N GLU A 328 -11.62 7.12 2.13
CA GLU A 328 -13.06 6.83 2.26
C GLU A 328 -13.97 8.05 2.01
N GLY A 329 -13.51 9.01 1.20
CA GLY A 329 -14.24 10.24 0.91
C GLY A 329 -14.44 11.15 2.12
N PHE A 330 -13.57 11.09 3.14
CA PHE A 330 -13.48 12.16 4.13
C PHE A 330 -13.13 13.47 3.43
N LEU A 331 -13.94 14.51 3.67
CA LEU A 331 -13.79 15.81 3.03
C LEU A 331 -13.81 16.90 4.09
N PHE A 332 -12.83 17.79 4.01
CA PHE A 332 -12.66 18.89 4.95
C PHE A 332 -12.61 20.23 4.22
N ARG A 333 -13.22 21.25 4.83
CA ARG A 333 -13.00 22.65 4.47
C ARG A 333 -11.94 23.24 5.39
N TRP A 334 -10.88 23.81 4.83
CA TRP A 334 -9.82 24.48 5.58
C TRP A 334 -9.95 26.01 5.52
N ASP A 335 -9.33 26.68 6.49
CA ASP A 335 -9.16 28.14 6.56
C ASP A 335 -7.74 28.43 7.08
N LEU A 336 -6.94 29.14 6.28
CA LEU A 336 -5.52 29.36 6.56
C LEU A 336 -5.26 30.32 7.72
N ASP A 337 -6.06 31.40 7.82
CA ASP A 337 -5.87 32.40 8.88
C ASP A 337 -6.17 31.83 10.26
N THR A 338 -7.16 30.93 10.36
CA THR A 338 -7.59 30.35 11.64
C THR A 338 -6.99 28.97 11.91
N GLY A 339 -6.42 28.31 10.89
CA GLY A 339 -5.98 26.92 10.94
C GLY A 339 -7.10 25.89 11.12
N LYS A 340 -8.37 26.31 11.05
CA LYS A 340 -9.52 25.41 11.29
C LYS A 340 -9.75 24.49 10.09
N ARG A 341 -9.95 23.21 10.38
CA ARG A 341 -10.41 22.18 9.44
C ARG A 341 -11.81 21.71 9.88
N ARG A 342 -12.83 21.89 9.04
CA ARG A 342 -14.20 21.43 9.31
C ARG A 342 -14.54 20.26 8.41
N MET A 343 -14.95 19.13 8.99
CA MET A 343 -15.47 18.02 8.22
C MET A 343 -16.80 18.42 7.55
N ILE A 344 -16.89 18.18 6.25
CA ILE A 344 -18.04 18.52 5.39
C ILE A 344 -18.48 17.34 4.52
N ARG A 345 -18.01 16.11 4.80
CA ARG A 345 -18.46 14.90 4.10
C ARG A 345 -19.99 14.75 4.25
N PRO A 346 -20.76 14.49 3.17
CA PRO A 346 -22.18 14.19 3.28
C PRO A 346 -22.45 13.00 4.20
N ALA A 347 -23.48 13.11 5.04
CA ALA A 347 -23.91 12.02 5.92
C ALA A 347 -25.10 11.27 5.31
N GLY A 348 -25.06 9.94 5.37
CA GLY A 348 -26.21 9.09 5.07
C GLY A 348 -27.17 8.96 6.26
N SER A 349 -28.28 8.26 6.05
CA SER A 349 -29.13 7.77 7.13
C SER A 349 -28.81 6.30 7.45
N ALA A 350 -29.32 5.77 8.55
CA ALA A 350 -29.20 4.35 8.87
C ALA A 350 -29.80 3.46 7.76
N ASP A 351 -30.89 3.91 7.13
CA ASP A 351 -31.58 3.19 6.05
C ASP A 351 -30.94 3.37 4.67
N THR A 352 -30.05 4.35 4.53
CA THR A 352 -29.37 4.66 3.26
C THR A 352 -27.92 5.01 3.55
N PRO A 353 -27.09 4.01 3.90
CA PRO A 353 -25.67 4.22 4.08
C PRO A 353 -25.05 4.69 2.75
N LEU A 354 -24.17 5.69 2.84
CA LEU A 354 -23.43 6.18 1.70
C LEU A 354 -22.16 5.36 1.52
N ARG A 355 -21.85 5.01 0.27
CA ARG A 355 -20.62 4.31 -0.10
C ARG A 355 -19.66 5.29 -0.73
N PHE A 356 -18.47 5.42 -0.17
CA PHE A 356 -17.45 6.32 -0.66
C PHE A 356 -16.20 5.53 -1.03
N ASN A 357 -15.60 5.89 -2.17
CA ASN A 357 -14.34 5.31 -2.60
C ASN A 357 -13.20 5.72 -1.66
N TRP A 358 -12.08 5.00 -1.71
CA TRP A 358 -10.82 5.45 -1.14
C TRP A 358 -10.45 6.85 -1.65
N ASN A 359 -10.54 7.04 -2.97
CA ASN A 359 -10.35 8.30 -3.69
C ASN A 359 -11.68 8.76 -4.30
N ALA A 360 -12.51 9.45 -3.51
CA ALA A 360 -13.84 9.89 -3.94
C ALA A 360 -13.76 11.06 -4.94
N ALA A 361 -14.85 11.30 -5.67
CA ALA A 361 -14.93 12.41 -6.61
C ALA A 361 -15.26 13.74 -5.92
N LEU A 362 -14.47 14.79 -6.18
CA LEU A 362 -14.77 16.18 -5.83
C LEU A 362 -14.73 17.04 -7.10
N ALA A 363 -15.65 17.97 -7.25
CA ALA A 363 -15.61 18.97 -8.32
C ALA A 363 -16.23 20.30 -7.88
N GLN A 364 -15.76 21.39 -8.48
CA GLN A 364 -16.29 22.75 -8.27
C GLN A 364 -17.09 23.20 -9.50
N ASP A 365 -18.19 23.92 -9.30
CA ASP A 365 -18.95 24.46 -10.43
C ASP A 365 -18.16 25.59 -11.13
N PRO A 366 -18.04 25.56 -12.47
CA PRO A 366 -17.25 26.55 -13.21
C PRO A 366 -17.93 27.93 -13.30
N PHE A 367 -19.17 28.06 -12.84
CA PHE A 367 -19.97 29.28 -12.93
C PHE A 367 -20.48 29.82 -11.59
N ASP A 368 -20.22 29.12 -10.49
CA ASP A 368 -20.58 29.53 -9.12
C ASP A 368 -19.58 28.93 -8.11
N ALA A 369 -18.70 29.77 -7.58
CA ALA A 369 -17.65 29.36 -6.64
C ALA A 369 -18.17 28.79 -5.32
N ALA A 370 -19.43 29.08 -4.95
CA ALA A 370 -20.04 28.50 -3.76
C ALA A 370 -20.52 27.06 -3.98
N THR A 371 -20.64 26.62 -5.23
CA THR A 371 -21.20 25.32 -5.59
C THR A 371 -20.11 24.27 -5.77
N ILE A 372 -20.25 23.16 -5.05
CA ILE A 372 -19.39 21.97 -5.18
C ILE A 372 -20.23 20.70 -5.33
N TYR A 373 -19.62 19.69 -5.96
CA TYR A 373 -20.17 18.37 -6.18
C TYR A 373 -19.28 17.31 -5.53
N PHE A 374 -19.89 16.30 -4.93
CA PHE A 374 -19.17 15.20 -4.28
C PHE A 374 -19.79 13.85 -4.62
N GLY A 375 -18.94 12.83 -4.81
CA GLY A 375 -19.36 11.49 -5.22
C GLY A 375 -19.37 10.48 -4.07
N SER A 376 -20.53 9.89 -3.82
CA SER A 376 -20.66 8.58 -3.16
C SER A 376 -21.09 7.56 -4.21
N GLN A 377 -22.05 6.68 -3.96
CA GLN A 377 -22.84 6.04 -5.01
C GLN A 377 -23.81 7.01 -5.73
N VAL A 378 -24.05 8.19 -5.16
CA VAL A 378 -24.87 9.27 -5.74
C VAL A 378 -24.07 10.57 -5.86
N VAL A 379 -24.55 11.50 -6.67
CA VAL A 379 -24.00 12.85 -6.77
C VAL A 379 -24.65 13.74 -5.71
N HIS A 380 -23.81 14.26 -4.82
CA HIS A 380 -24.17 15.28 -3.84
C HIS A 380 -23.83 16.66 -4.40
N LYS A 381 -24.71 17.64 -4.20
CA LYS A 381 -24.51 19.05 -4.54
C LYS A 381 -24.65 19.90 -3.29
N SER A 382 -23.69 20.78 -3.08
CA SER A 382 -23.77 21.88 -2.12
C SER A 382 -23.71 23.19 -2.89
N THR A 383 -24.48 24.19 -2.47
CA THR A 383 -24.42 25.58 -2.98
C THR A 383 -23.91 26.56 -1.91
N ASP A 384 -23.35 26.03 -0.83
CA ASP A 384 -22.87 26.78 0.34
C ASP A 384 -21.51 26.27 0.81
N ARG A 385 -20.65 25.87 -0.15
CA ARG A 385 -19.27 25.44 0.07
C ARG A 385 -19.13 24.19 0.95
N GLY A 386 -20.08 23.26 0.83
CA GLY A 386 -20.10 21.98 1.53
C GLY A 386 -20.74 22.03 2.92
N LEU A 387 -21.35 23.15 3.32
CA LEU A 387 -21.99 23.23 4.64
C LEU A 387 -23.29 22.43 4.70
N THR A 388 -24.03 22.38 3.59
CA THR A 388 -25.21 21.54 3.41
C THR A 388 -25.17 20.83 2.06
N TRP A 389 -25.83 19.67 1.98
CA TRP A 389 -25.83 18.81 0.80
C TRP A 389 -27.23 18.42 0.37
N SER A 390 -27.45 18.38 -0.94
CA SER A 390 -28.62 17.82 -1.60
C SER A 390 -28.20 16.71 -2.55
N VAL A 391 -28.98 15.63 -2.63
CA VAL A 391 -28.73 14.55 -3.59
C VAL A 391 -29.42 14.90 -4.91
N ILE A 392 -28.67 14.89 -6.01
CA ILE A 392 -29.16 15.29 -7.34
C ILE A 392 -29.18 14.14 -8.35
N SER A 393 -28.91 12.92 -7.91
CA SER A 393 -28.96 11.72 -8.75
C SER A 393 -29.50 10.50 -7.99
N PRO A 394 -30.02 9.48 -8.70
CA PRO A 394 -30.14 8.15 -8.13
C PRO A 394 -28.75 7.53 -7.92
N ASP A 395 -28.70 6.30 -7.41
CA ASP A 395 -27.49 5.47 -7.45
C ASP A 395 -27.06 5.29 -8.91
N LEU A 396 -25.85 5.78 -9.24
CA LEU A 396 -25.30 5.70 -10.60
C LEU A 396 -24.58 4.37 -10.87
N THR A 397 -24.33 3.59 -9.83
CA THR A 397 -23.49 2.39 -9.87
C THR A 397 -24.33 1.16 -10.24
N THR A 398 -23.68 0.03 -10.50
CA THR A 398 -24.34 -1.28 -10.65
C THR A 398 -25.05 -1.70 -9.37
N ASN A 399 -24.66 -1.14 -8.23
CA ASN A 399 -25.09 -1.56 -6.90
C ASN A 399 -25.00 -3.09 -6.71
N ASP A 400 -23.95 -3.68 -7.30
CA ASP A 400 -23.71 -5.12 -7.24
C ASP A 400 -23.25 -5.52 -5.84
N ALA A 401 -24.11 -6.24 -5.12
CA ALA A 401 -23.81 -6.72 -3.77
C ALA A 401 -22.57 -7.63 -3.72
N GLN A 402 -22.21 -8.31 -4.81
CA GLN A 402 -20.99 -9.12 -4.86
C GLN A 402 -19.71 -8.28 -4.85
N ARG A 403 -19.81 -7.00 -5.20
CA ARG A 403 -18.73 -6.00 -5.14
C ARG A 403 -18.81 -5.10 -3.91
N GLN A 404 -19.69 -5.41 -2.95
CA GLN A 404 -19.85 -4.67 -1.69
C GLN A 404 -19.46 -5.57 -0.51
N ARG A 405 -18.31 -6.24 -0.64
CA ARG A 405 -17.81 -7.26 0.30
C ARG A 405 -16.54 -6.83 1.03
N GLN A 406 -16.28 -5.52 1.11
CA GLN A 406 -15.10 -4.94 1.76
C GLN A 406 -14.91 -5.42 3.21
N ALA A 407 -15.99 -5.73 3.93
CA ALA A 407 -15.95 -6.20 5.31
C ALA A 407 -15.35 -7.63 5.44
N GLU A 408 -15.26 -8.35 4.33
CA GLU A 408 -14.65 -9.68 4.23
C GLU A 408 -13.20 -9.63 3.69
N SER A 409 -12.67 -8.43 3.41
CA SER A 409 -11.32 -8.23 2.89
C SER A 409 -10.24 -8.59 3.91
N GLY A 410 -9.11 -9.10 3.44
CA GLY A 410 -8.05 -9.62 4.30
C GLY A 410 -7.71 -11.05 3.94
N GLY A 411 -8.40 -12.02 4.56
CA GLY A 411 -8.09 -13.44 4.48
C GLY A 411 -8.03 -14.04 5.89
N LEU A 412 -6.90 -14.64 6.25
CA LEU A 412 -6.70 -15.17 7.60
C LEU A 412 -6.70 -14.06 8.66
N THR A 413 -6.08 -12.92 8.34
CA THR A 413 -6.19 -11.68 9.10
C THR A 413 -7.14 -10.72 8.38
N PRO A 414 -8.26 -10.30 8.99
CA PRO A 414 -9.11 -9.24 8.41
C PRO A 414 -8.34 -7.93 8.25
N ASP A 415 -8.55 -7.24 7.13
CA ASP A 415 -7.95 -5.92 6.84
C ASP A 415 -8.99 -5.08 6.09
N VAL A 416 -9.83 -4.40 6.88
CA VAL A 416 -10.98 -3.62 6.39
C VAL A 416 -10.63 -2.14 6.51
N THR A 417 -9.88 -1.64 5.53
CA THR A 417 -9.48 -0.23 5.45
C THR A 417 -10.52 0.64 4.77
N GLY A 418 -11.27 0.08 3.82
CA GLY A 418 -12.10 0.85 2.88
C GLY A 418 -11.43 1.06 1.52
N ALA A 419 -10.18 0.61 1.33
CA ALA A 419 -9.50 0.62 0.03
C ALA A 419 -10.22 -0.24 -1.02
N GLU A 420 -10.89 -1.30 -0.56
CA GLU A 420 -11.74 -2.18 -1.37
C GLU A 420 -13.21 -1.73 -1.44
N ASN A 421 -13.54 -0.51 -1.06
CA ASN A 421 -14.90 0.02 -1.31
C ASN A 421 -15.11 0.17 -2.83
N ASN A 422 -16.13 -0.50 -3.35
CA ASN A 422 -16.52 -0.42 -4.77
C ASN A 422 -17.99 -0.04 -4.93
N THR A 423 -18.47 0.11 -6.17
CA THR A 423 -19.80 0.64 -6.53
C THR A 423 -19.96 2.06 -5.99
N THR A 424 -19.03 2.92 -6.42
CA THR A 424 -18.92 4.33 -6.03
C THR A 424 -18.54 5.22 -7.22
N ILE A 425 -18.81 6.51 -7.11
CA ILE A 425 -18.42 7.53 -8.08
C ILE A 425 -17.00 8.00 -7.75
N ILE A 426 -16.10 7.89 -8.73
CA ILE A 426 -14.68 8.24 -8.61
C ILE A 426 -14.28 9.46 -9.44
N ALA A 427 -15.16 9.91 -10.34
CA ALA A 427 -14.92 11.12 -11.13
C ALA A 427 -16.21 11.93 -11.32
N LEU A 428 -16.10 13.25 -11.19
CA LEU A 428 -17.14 14.23 -11.49
C LEU A 428 -16.53 15.37 -12.31
N ALA A 429 -17.22 15.78 -13.37
CA ALA A 429 -16.74 16.83 -14.27
C ALA A 429 -17.92 17.74 -14.73
N PRO A 430 -18.22 18.83 -14.00
CA PRO A 430 -19.10 19.87 -14.49
C PRO A 430 -18.45 20.61 -15.66
N SER A 431 -19.24 20.93 -16.68
CA SER A 431 -18.74 21.53 -17.92
C SER A 431 -18.68 23.05 -17.83
N PRO A 432 -17.53 23.69 -18.17
CA PRO A 432 -17.44 25.15 -18.26
C PRO A 432 -18.16 25.71 -19.50
N ARG A 433 -18.73 24.85 -20.36
CA ARG A 433 -19.42 25.26 -21.59
C ARG A 433 -20.93 25.40 -21.42
N ALA A 434 -21.53 24.75 -20.42
CA ALA A 434 -22.97 24.79 -20.20
C ALA A 434 -23.31 24.53 -18.74
N ARG A 435 -24.11 25.42 -18.14
CA ARG A 435 -24.64 25.22 -16.77
C ARG A 435 -25.49 23.94 -16.73
N GLY A 436 -25.32 23.15 -15.67
CA GLY A 436 -26.07 21.91 -15.48
C GLY A 436 -25.55 20.70 -16.29
N LEU A 437 -24.59 20.89 -17.20
CA LEU A 437 -23.94 19.77 -17.88
C LEU A 437 -22.85 19.16 -16.97
N ILE A 438 -23.07 17.95 -16.47
CA ILE A 438 -22.15 17.27 -15.54
C ILE A 438 -21.97 15.82 -15.99
N TRP A 439 -20.71 15.37 -16.02
CA TRP A 439 -20.33 13.98 -16.25
C TRP A 439 -19.94 13.30 -14.94
N ALA A 440 -20.28 12.03 -14.80
CA ALA A 440 -19.88 11.19 -13.68
C ALA A 440 -19.34 9.84 -14.17
N GLY A 441 -18.27 9.35 -13.52
CA GLY A 441 -17.68 8.04 -13.77
C GLY A 441 -17.63 7.20 -12.48
N THR A 442 -17.95 5.91 -12.59
CA THR A 442 -17.97 4.97 -11.47
C THR A 442 -16.85 3.93 -11.56
N ASP A 443 -16.42 3.40 -10.41
CA ASP A 443 -15.40 2.36 -10.28
C ASP A 443 -15.83 0.97 -10.80
N ASP A 444 -17.12 0.80 -11.09
CA ASP A 444 -17.68 -0.39 -11.74
C ASP A 444 -17.84 -0.25 -13.26
N GLY A 445 -17.33 0.84 -13.84
CA GLY A 445 -17.15 1.01 -15.28
C GLY A 445 -18.30 1.71 -16.00
N ARG A 446 -19.11 2.52 -15.30
CA ARG A 446 -20.20 3.30 -15.92
C ARG A 446 -19.82 4.77 -16.10
N VAL A 447 -20.39 5.37 -17.14
CA VAL A 447 -20.32 6.81 -17.42
C VAL A 447 -21.73 7.36 -17.55
N HIS A 448 -21.98 8.50 -16.92
CA HIS A 448 -23.27 9.17 -16.84
C HIS A 448 -23.15 10.64 -17.20
N VAL A 449 -24.22 11.20 -17.75
CA VAL A 449 -24.33 12.64 -18.03
C VAL A 449 -25.72 13.16 -17.68
N THR A 450 -25.75 14.32 -17.04
CA THR A 450 -26.92 15.21 -16.92
C THR A 450 -26.67 16.49 -17.71
N GLN A 451 -27.72 17.08 -18.26
CA GLN A 451 -27.69 18.38 -18.95
C GLN A 451 -28.47 19.47 -18.19
N ASP A 452 -29.10 19.12 -17.07
CA ASP A 452 -30.02 19.96 -16.30
C ASP A 452 -29.62 20.10 -14.82
N GLY A 453 -28.39 19.72 -14.48
CA GLY A 453 -27.87 19.77 -13.11
C GLY A 453 -28.58 18.81 -12.16
N GLY A 454 -29.20 17.74 -12.68
CA GLY A 454 -29.92 16.73 -11.91
C GLY A 454 -31.37 17.10 -11.59
N ALA A 455 -31.91 18.18 -12.16
CA ALA A 455 -33.27 18.66 -11.88
C ALA A 455 -34.37 17.62 -12.15
N THR A 456 -34.20 16.79 -13.19
CA THR A 456 -35.16 15.72 -13.51
C THR A 456 -34.88 14.40 -12.78
N GLY A 457 -33.81 14.32 -11.99
CA GLY A 457 -33.34 13.08 -11.37
C GLY A 457 -32.93 11.99 -12.37
N ARG A 458 -32.85 12.31 -13.67
CA ARG A 458 -32.47 11.36 -14.73
C ARG A 458 -31.04 11.63 -15.17
N ALA A 459 -30.14 10.70 -14.87
CA ALA A 459 -28.84 10.63 -15.53
C ALA A 459 -28.99 9.75 -16.77
N SER A 460 -28.60 10.25 -17.94
CA SER A 460 -28.52 9.43 -19.15
C SER A 460 -27.15 8.79 -19.24
N SER A 461 -27.08 7.49 -19.55
CA SER A 461 -25.81 6.88 -19.90
C SER A 461 -25.53 7.21 -21.37
N PRO A 462 -24.43 7.91 -21.70
CA PRO A 462 -24.01 8.05 -23.08
C PRO A 462 -23.77 6.64 -23.63
N ARG A 463 -24.19 6.36 -24.86
CA ARG A 463 -23.84 5.11 -25.56
C ARG A 463 -22.35 5.09 -25.90
N CYS A 464 -21.47 5.02 -24.90
CA CYS A 464 -20.06 4.68 -25.06
C CYS A 464 -19.88 3.27 -24.53
N ALA A 465 -20.21 2.29 -25.36
CA ALA A 465 -19.81 0.90 -25.11
C ALA A 465 -18.31 0.78 -25.38
N VAL A 466 -17.47 1.22 -24.45
CA VAL A 466 -16.08 0.75 -24.39
C VAL A 466 -16.13 -0.55 -23.58
N ARG A 467 -16.00 -1.68 -24.28
CA ARG A 467 -15.85 -2.98 -23.63
C ARG A 467 -14.60 -2.94 -22.75
N PRO A 468 -14.66 -3.33 -21.47
CA PRO A 468 -13.45 -3.59 -20.70
C PRO A 468 -12.81 -4.86 -21.28
N GLY A 469 -11.70 -4.70 -22.00
CA GLY A 469 -11.04 -5.82 -22.65
C GLY A 469 -9.83 -5.41 -23.47
N ALA A 470 -8.71 -5.15 -22.79
CA ALA A 470 -7.36 -5.60 -23.15
C ALA A 470 -6.33 -4.93 -22.21
N PRO A 471 -5.39 -5.68 -21.63
CA PRO A 471 -4.19 -5.07 -21.04
C PRO A 471 -3.34 -4.46 -22.16
N THR A 472 -2.83 -3.26 -21.95
CA THR A 472 -1.66 -2.75 -22.69
C THR A 472 -0.39 -3.25 -22.06
#